data_AF-A0A382N1U9-F1
#
_entry.id   AF-A0A382N1U9-F1
#
_cell.length_a   1.000
_cell.length_b   1.000
_cell.length_c   1.000
_cell.angle_alpha   90.00
_cell.angle_beta   90.00
_cell.angle_gamma   90.00
#
_symmetry.space_group_name_H-M   'P 1'
#
loop_
_entity.id
_entity.type
_entity.pdbx_description
1 polymer ?
#
loop_
_entity_poly.entity_id
_entity_poly.type
_entity_poly.pdbx_seq_one_letter_code
_entity_poly.pdbx_strand_id
1 'polypeptide(L)' 'VYQLFGHKFGATKQPPVDKPVHGRIGYHVRTGKHDVTDYDWKQYLDFADKHLK' A
#
# COMPACT_ATOMS: atom_id res chain seq x y z
N VAL A 1 2.50 13.88 -8.84
CA VAL A 1 1.11 14.41 -8.84
C VAL A 1 0.52 14.52 -7.43
N TYR A 2 0.37 13.45 -6.65
CA TYR A 2 -0.21 13.51 -5.28
C TYR A 2 0.45 14.55 -4.34
N GLN A 3 1.75 14.82 -4.50
CA GLN A 3 2.46 15.87 -3.75
C GLN A 3 1.89 17.28 -3.98
N LEU A 4 1.31 17.56 -5.15
CA LEU A 4 0.65 18.84 -5.44
C LEU A 4 -0.56 19.09 -4.53
N PHE A 5 -1.15 18.02 -4.00
CA PHE A 5 -2.26 18.06 -3.05
C PHE A 5 -1.78 17.89 -1.59
N GLY A 6 -0.48 18.05 -1.33
CA GLY A 6 0.09 17.95 0.03
C GLY A 6 0.28 16.52 0.55
N HIS A 7 0.04 15.49 -0.27
CA HIS A 7 0.19 14.11 0.15
C HIS A 7 1.60 13.56 -0.07
N LYS A 8 2.09 12.79 0.90
CA LYS A 8 3.38 12.08 0.84
C LYS A 8 3.14 10.57 0.74
N PHE A 9 4.05 9.87 0.07
CA PHE A 9 3.99 8.41 -0.13
C PHE A 9 4.19 7.62 1.18
N GLY A 10 4.86 8.20 2.18
CA GLY A 10 5.10 7.54 3.47
C GLY A 10 6.35 6.64 3.49
N ALA A 11 7.00 6.41 2.34
CA ALA A 11 8.31 5.77 2.26
C ALA A 11 9.30 6.62 1.46
N THR A 12 10.57 6.59 1.86
CA THR A 12 11.68 7.26 1.16
C THR A 12 12.53 6.30 0.34
N LYS A 13 12.34 4.99 0.56
CA LYS A 13 12.96 3.87 -0.16
C LYS A 13 11.91 2.78 -0.38
N GLN A 14 12.22 1.81 -1.23
CA GLN A 14 11.35 0.65 -1.42
C GLN A 14 11.11 -0.05 -0.07
N PRO A 15 9.84 -0.24 0.33
CA PRO A 15 9.52 -1.01 1.52
C PRO A 15 9.98 -2.46 1.40
N PRO A 16 10.41 -3.10 2.50
CA PRO A 16 10.71 -4.52 2.49
C PRO A 16 9.50 -5.36 2.08
N VAL A 17 9.77 -6.56 1.59
CA VAL A 17 8.73 -7.53 1.27
C VAL A 17 7.86 -7.83 2.50
N ASP A 18 6.56 -7.94 2.27
CA ASP A 18 5.53 -8.16 3.29
C ASP A 18 5.44 -7.04 4.36
N LYS A 19 5.96 -5.83 4.06
CA LYS A 19 5.85 -4.62 4.89
C LYS A 19 5.14 -3.49 4.12
N PRO A 20 3.80 -3.45 4.14
CA PRO A 20 2.99 -2.51 3.37
C PRO A 20 3.14 -1.08 3.89
N VAL A 21 2.87 -0.10 3.02
CA VAL A 21 2.76 1.32 3.38
C VAL A 21 1.36 1.79 3.02
N HIS A 22 0.61 2.23 4.03
CA HIS A 22 -0.76 2.74 3.88
C HIS A 22 -0.81 4.22 4.25
N GLY A 23 -0.43 5.10 3.30
CA GLY A 23 -0.73 6.53 3.34
C GLY A 23 -1.93 6.85 2.45
N ARG A 24 -2.05 8.11 1.97
CA ARG A 24 -3.01 8.45 0.89
C ARG A 24 -2.76 7.66 -0.40
N ILE A 25 -1.53 7.17 -0.55
CA ILE A 25 -1.09 6.27 -1.60
C ILE A 25 -0.68 4.97 -0.89
N GLY A 26 -1.23 3.85 -1.34
CA GLY A 26 -0.88 2.52 -0.83
C GLY A 26 0.20 1.85 -1.71
N TYR A 27 1.13 1.13 -1.08
CA TYR A 27 2.05 0.24 -1.78
C TYR A 27 2.39 -0.96 -0.90
N HIS A 28 2.37 -2.14 -1.50
CA HIS A 28 2.94 -3.35 -0.91
C HIS A 28 3.62 -4.19 -1.98
N VAL A 29 4.61 -4.96 -1.55
CA VAL A 29 5.22 -6.03 -2.35
C VAL A 29 5.20 -7.28 -1.48
N ARG A 30 4.73 -8.38 -2.07
CA ARG A 30 4.51 -9.64 -1.37
C ARG A 30 5.49 -10.71 -1.82
N THR A 31 5.87 -11.61 -0.93
CA THR A 31 6.63 -12.82 -1.29
C THR A 31 5.79 -13.73 -2.19
N GLY A 32 6.37 -14.25 -3.28
CA GLY A 32 5.73 -15.25 -4.13
C GLY A 32 5.91 -15.00 -5.62
N LYS A 33 5.13 -15.71 -6.45
CA LYS A 33 5.06 -15.52 -7.91
C LYS A 33 3.98 -14.50 -8.27
N HIS A 34 3.86 -14.17 -9.56
CA HIS A 34 2.81 -13.31 -10.09
C HIS A 34 1.43 -13.95 -9.86
N ASP A 35 0.69 -13.41 -8.89
CA ASP A 35 -0.64 -13.85 -8.49
C ASP A 35 -1.29 -12.79 -7.58
N VAL A 36 -2.60 -12.88 -7.38
CA VAL A 36 -3.35 -12.09 -6.39
C VAL A 36 -3.87 -13.03 -5.31
N THR A 37 -3.41 -12.83 -4.07
CA THR A 37 -3.66 -13.76 -2.95
C THR A 37 -4.41 -13.10 -1.80
N ASP A 38 -4.76 -13.90 -0.79
CA ASP A 38 -5.40 -13.43 0.45
C ASP A 38 -4.61 -12.31 1.16
N TYR A 39 -3.27 -12.34 1.07
CA TYR A 39 -2.47 -11.26 1.63
C TYR A 39 -2.74 -9.93 0.91
N ASP A 40 -2.84 -9.96 -0.42
CA ASP A 40 -3.08 -8.76 -1.24
C ASP A 40 -4.47 -8.19 -0.90
N TRP A 41 -5.48 -9.06 -0.84
CA TRP A 41 -6.82 -8.69 -0.41
C TRP A 41 -6.85 -8.08 0.99
N LYS A 42 -6.11 -8.65 1.95
CA LYS A 42 -5.99 -8.07 3.28
C LYS A 42 -5.43 -6.65 3.22
N GLN A 43 -4.39 -6.40 2.41
CA GLN A 43 -3.82 -5.05 2.29
C GLN A 43 -4.80 -4.06 1.64
N TYR A 44 -5.55 -4.51 0.65
CA TYR A 44 -6.58 -3.68 0.00
C TYR A 44 -7.72 -3.31 0.96
N LEU A 45 -8.19 -4.26 1.76
CA LEU A 45 -9.26 -4.02 2.75
C LEU A 45 -8.76 -3.09 3.87
N ASP A 46 -7.58 -3.35 4.44
CA ASP A 46 -6.96 -2.48 5.45
C ASP A 46 -6.70 -1.06 4.91
N PHE A 47 -6.44 -0.92 3.61
CA PHE A 47 -6.32 0.39 2.95
C PHE A 47 -7.69 1.05 2.76
N ALA A 48 -8.71 0.29 2.35
CA ALA A 48 -10.07 0.78 2.15
C ALA A 48 -10.66 1.32 3.46
N ASP A 49 -10.51 0.61 4.58
CA ASP A 49 -10.98 1.03 5.91
C ASP A 49 -10.46 2.41 6.35
N LYS A 50 -9.26 2.78 5.86
CA LYS A 50 -8.64 4.08 6.17
C LYS A 50 -9.16 5.23 5.30
N HIS A 51 -9.76 4.94 4.15
CA HIS A 51 -10.01 5.95 3.12
C HIS A 51 -11.45 6.02 2.62
N LEU A 52 -12.26 4.99 2.81
CA LEU A 52 -13.60 4.85 2.23
C LEU A 52 -14.69 4.78 3.31
N LYS A 53 -14.62 5.71 4.28
CA LYS A 53 -15.71 5.94 5.24
C LYS A 53 -16.82 6.77 4.61
#